data_AF-A0A2L1F4Q3-F1
#
_entry.id   AF-A0A2L1F4Q3-F1
#
_cell.length_a   1.000
_cell.length_b   1.000
_cell.length_c   1.000
_cell.angle_alpha   90.00
_cell.angle_beta   90.00
_cell.angle_gamma   90.00
#
_symmetry.space_group_name_H-M   'P 1'
#
loop_
_entity.id
_entity.type
_entity.pdbx_description
1 polymer ?
#
loop_
_entity_poly.entity_id
_entity_poly.type
_entity_poly.pdbx_seq_one_letter_code
_entity_poly.pdbx_strand_id
1 'polypeptide(L)'
;MTRLQSASWQLRIGQAMLQAAKRVGFGDDKRRTTKHFTEEDRKRFNKNRNSQTNQGAMRQEWDKYQRRQKALGNQIARDSTKLRTLSDKLLKARKMTQKQRAKAEESQQKLKAEQDKNKVLLQQLADRFKVERQAFIDAMVMTGVSRQDAEKRFLDYVKNKGRG
;
A
#
# COMPACT_ATOMS: atom_id res chain seq x y z
N MET A 1 -18.05 -43.64 -25.64
CA MET A 1 -18.46 -42.67 -26.68
C MET A 1 -19.97 -42.66 -26.77
N THR A 2 -20.58 -41.50 -26.54
CA THR A 2 -22.03 -41.29 -26.65
C THR A 2 -22.48 -41.48 -28.10
N ARG A 3 -23.56 -42.25 -28.33
CA ARG A 3 -24.08 -42.63 -29.66
C ARG A 3 -24.36 -41.46 -30.61
N LEU A 4 -24.39 -40.23 -30.09
CA LEU A 4 -24.62 -38.98 -30.83
C LEU A 4 -23.37 -38.42 -31.53
N GLN A 5 -22.17 -38.94 -31.22
CA GLN A 5 -20.91 -38.46 -31.80
C GLN A 5 -20.26 -39.44 -32.79
N SER A 6 -20.89 -40.58 -33.11
CA SER A 6 -20.33 -41.48 -34.13
C SER A 6 -20.64 -40.94 -35.53
N ALA A 7 -19.63 -40.94 -36.41
CA ALA A 7 -19.77 -40.53 -37.81
C ALA A 7 -20.88 -41.35 -38.54
N SER A 8 -21.03 -42.62 -38.18
CA SER A 8 -22.09 -43.50 -38.70
C SER A 8 -23.51 -43.04 -38.34
N TRP A 9 -23.71 -42.43 -37.17
CA TRP A 9 -25.00 -41.89 -36.75
C TRP A 9 -25.36 -40.62 -37.51
N GLN A 10 -24.38 -39.74 -37.72
CA GLN A 10 -24.55 -38.52 -38.52
C GLN A 10 -24.92 -38.82 -39.97
N LEU A 11 -24.31 -39.84 -40.59
CA LEU A 11 -24.65 -40.28 -41.94
C LEU A 11 -26.09 -40.80 -42.04
N ARG A 12 -26.56 -41.53 -41.02
CA ARG A 12 -27.91 -42.09 -40.98
C ARG A 12 -28.98 -41.01 -40.79
N ILE A 13 -28.69 -39.98 -39.99
CA ILE A 13 -29.53 -38.77 -39.90
C ILE A 13 -29.56 -38.04 -41.24
N GLY A 14 -28.41 -37.86 -41.90
CA GLY A 14 -28.34 -37.22 -43.22
C GLY A 14 -29.20 -37.92 -44.26
N GLN A 15 -29.15 -39.26 -44.32
CA GLN A 15 -30.00 -40.04 -45.22
C GLN A 15 -31.50 -39.95 -44.89
N ALA A 16 -31.85 -39.94 -43.59
CA ALA A 16 -33.24 -39.78 -43.15
C ALA A 16 -33.79 -38.38 -43.49
N MET A 17 -32.99 -37.32 -43.31
CA MET A 17 -33.36 -35.96 -43.71
C MET A 17 -33.51 -35.83 -45.23
N LEU A 18 -32.64 -36.49 -46.00
CA LEU A 18 -32.70 -36.48 -47.46
C LEU A 18 -33.92 -37.26 -47.99
N GLN A 19 -34.31 -38.35 -47.34
CA GLN A 19 -35.58 -39.03 -47.63
C GLN A 19 -36.80 -38.18 -47.23
N ALA A 20 -36.76 -37.49 -46.09
CA ALA A 20 -37.84 -36.60 -45.66
C ALA A 20 -38.01 -35.40 -46.62
N ALA A 21 -36.91 -34.82 -47.09
CA ALA A 21 -36.93 -33.75 -48.08
C ALA A 21 -37.45 -34.22 -49.45
N LYS A 22 -37.15 -35.46 -49.85
CA LYS A 22 -37.71 -36.08 -51.07
C LYS A 22 -39.20 -36.44 -50.93
N ARG A 23 -39.70 -36.61 -49.70
CA ARG A 23 -41.12 -36.86 -49.40
C ARG A 23 -41.97 -35.58 -49.35
N VAL A 24 -41.46 -34.42 -49.77
CA VAL A 24 -42.29 -33.22 -49.99
C VAL A 24 -43.13 -33.44 -51.25
N GLY A 25 -44.14 -34.28 -51.10
CA GLY A 25 -45.14 -34.64 -52.08
C GLY A 25 -46.52 -34.62 -51.44
N PHE A 26 -46.82 -33.58 -50.65
CA PHE A 26 -48.18 -33.22 -50.27
C PHE A 26 -48.24 -31.71 -50.00
N GLY A 27 -48.93 -30.97 -50.88
CA GLY A 27 -49.53 -29.71 -50.49
C GLY A 27 -49.19 -28.45 -51.30
N ASP A 28 -48.76 -28.53 -52.56
CA ASP A 28 -48.75 -27.35 -53.44
C ASP A 28 -49.75 -27.54 -54.60
N ASP A 29 -51.02 -27.68 -54.22
CA ASP A 29 -52.11 -27.46 -55.15
C ASP A 29 -52.12 -25.96 -55.47
N LYS A 30 -51.69 -25.62 -56.69
CA LYS A 30 -51.58 -24.24 -57.20
C LYS A 30 -52.90 -23.44 -57.09
N ARG A 31 -54.04 -24.12 -56.86
CA ARG A 31 -55.36 -23.51 -56.62
C ARG A 31 -55.70 -23.26 -55.15
N ARG A 32 -54.97 -23.84 -54.19
CA ARG A 32 -55.25 -23.77 -52.74
C ARG A 32 -54.17 -23.10 -51.89
N THR A 33 -52.94 -22.91 -52.38
CA THR A 33 -51.82 -22.36 -51.58
C THR A 33 -51.33 -20.97 -51.95
N THR A 34 -51.87 -20.31 -52.98
CA THR A 34 -51.57 -18.89 -53.25
C THR A 34 -52.62 -17.98 -52.62
N LYS A 35 -52.59 -17.83 -51.29
CA LYS A 35 -53.31 -16.74 -50.63
C LYS A 35 -52.46 -15.48 -50.79
N HIS A 36 -52.77 -14.64 -51.77
CA HIS A 36 -52.15 -13.33 -51.89
C HIS A 36 -52.58 -12.47 -50.70
N PHE A 37 -51.62 -12.00 -49.90
CA PHE A 37 -51.90 -11.09 -48.80
C PHE A 37 -52.60 -9.84 -49.34
N THR A 38 -53.74 -9.50 -48.74
CA THR A 38 -54.46 -8.28 -49.11
C THR A 38 -53.68 -7.05 -48.67
N GLU A 39 -54.05 -5.88 -49.20
CA GLU A 39 -53.43 -4.63 -48.83
C GLU A 39 -53.64 -4.28 -47.34
N GLU A 40 -54.72 -4.79 -46.77
CA GLU A 40 -55.05 -4.72 -45.34
C GLU A 40 -54.14 -5.61 -44.48
N ASP A 41 -53.85 -6.83 -44.95
CA ASP A 41 -52.88 -7.73 -44.33
C ASP A 41 -51.48 -7.11 -44.35
N ARG A 42 -51.07 -6.52 -45.49
CA ARG A 42 -49.82 -5.75 -45.60
C ARG A 42 -49.76 -4.58 -44.63
N LYS A 43 -50.86 -3.82 -44.45
CA LYS A 43 -50.95 -2.75 -43.45
C LYS A 43 -50.83 -3.28 -42.01
N ARG A 44 -51.44 -4.43 -41.70
CA ARG A 44 -51.34 -5.09 -40.38
C ARG A 44 -49.92 -5.61 -40.11
N PHE A 45 -49.27 -6.22 -41.10
CA PHE A 45 -47.88 -6.66 -40.99
C PHE A 45 -46.90 -5.49 -40.85
N ASN A 46 -47.14 -4.37 -41.54
CA ASN A 46 -46.34 -3.16 -41.39
C ASN A 46 -46.59 -2.44 -40.05
N LYS A 47 -47.79 -2.51 -39.47
CA LYS A 47 -48.05 -2.02 -38.09
C LYS A 47 -47.24 -2.80 -37.04
N ASN A 48 -47.01 -4.09 -37.26
CA ASN A 48 -46.14 -4.90 -36.40
C ASN A 48 -44.63 -4.77 -36.71
N ARG A 49 -44.23 -3.97 -37.72
CA ARG A 49 -42.84 -3.48 -37.91
C ARG A 49 -42.51 -2.27 -37.02
N ASN A 50 -43.12 -2.19 -35.83
CA ASN A 50 -42.70 -1.29 -34.75
C ASN A 50 -41.30 -1.64 -34.18
N SER A 51 -40.55 -2.55 -34.81
CA SER A 51 -39.12 -2.77 -34.59
C SER A 51 -38.24 -1.67 -35.21
N GLN A 52 -38.76 -0.46 -35.42
CA GLN A 52 -37.90 0.68 -35.71
C GLN A 52 -37.22 1.07 -34.40
N THR A 53 -36.09 0.43 -34.11
CA THR A 53 -35.15 0.91 -33.09
C THR A 53 -34.97 2.40 -33.30
N ASN A 54 -35.34 3.20 -32.30
CA ASN A 54 -35.18 4.65 -32.37
C ASN A 54 -33.67 4.95 -32.40
N GLN A 55 -33.13 5.06 -33.61
CA GLN A 55 -31.70 5.26 -33.87
C GLN A 55 -31.20 6.55 -33.22
N GLY A 56 -32.05 7.57 -33.09
CA GLY A 56 -31.74 8.81 -32.39
C GLY A 56 -31.54 8.59 -30.90
N ALA A 57 -32.47 7.90 -30.24
CA ALA A 57 -32.36 7.55 -28.83
C ALA A 57 -31.15 6.62 -28.56
N MET A 58 -30.90 5.64 -29.44
CA MET A 58 -29.73 4.77 -29.36
C MET A 58 -28.42 5.56 -29.43
N ARG A 59 -28.28 6.48 -30.40
CA ARG A 59 -27.10 7.34 -30.54
C ARG A 59 -26.91 8.24 -29.33
N GLN A 60 -27.99 8.84 -28.81
CA GLN A 60 -27.92 9.68 -27.62
C GLN A 60 -27.46 8.91 -26.37
N GLU A 61 -27.98 7.70 -26.15
CA GLU A 61 -27.54 6.85 -25.04
C GLU A 61 -26.10 6.36 -25.22
N TRP A 62 -25.69 6.05 -26.46
CA TRP A 62 -24.30 5.73 -26.78
C TRP A 62 -23.37 6.91 -26.48
N ASP A 63 -23.74 8.13 -26.87
CA ASP A 63 -22.94 9.33 -26.61
C ASP A 63 -22.87 9.65 -25.11
N LYS A 64 -23.95 9.39 -24.35
CA LYS A 64 -23.93 9.49 -22.89
C LYS A 64 -23.00 8.44 -22.28
N TYR A 65 -23.08 7.20 -22.75
CA TYR A 65 -22.20 6.11 -22.30
C TYR A 65 -20.73 6.43 -22.56
N GLN A 66 -20.38 6.87 -23.77
CA GLN A 66 -19.02 7.27 -24.13
C GLN A 66 -18.49 8.42 -23.26
N ARG A 67 -19.32 9.44 -22.99
CA ARG A 67 -18.97 10.52 -22.05
C ARG A 67 -18.69 10.01 -20.64
N ARG A 68 -19.53 9.10 -20.13
CA ARG A 68 -19.34 8.48 -18.81
C ARG A 68 -18.08 7.62 -18.75
N GLN A 69 -17.78 6.85 -19.80
CA GLN A 69 -16.55 6.06 -19.88
C GLN A 69 -15.30 6.94 -19.85
N LYS A 70 -15.29 8.05 -20.61
CA LYS A 70 -14.18 9.02 -20.57
C LYS A 70 -14.04 9.68 -19.19
N ALA A 71 -15.15 10.08 -18.57
CA ALA A 71 -15.13 10.67 -17.23
C ALA A 71 -14.59 9.69 -16.18
N LEU A 72 -15.00 8.42 -16.24
CA LEU A 72 -14.50 7.36 -15.38
C LEU A 72 -13.00 7.13 -15.59
N GLY A 73 -12.54 7.04 -16.85
CA GLY A 73 -11.11 6.92 -17.16
C GLY A 73 -10.27 8.07 -16.59
N ASN A 74 -10.77 9.30 -16.69
CA ASN A 74 -10.12 10.48 -16.11
C ASN A 74 -10.08 10.42 -14.58
N GLN A 75 -11.14 9.92 -13.94
CA GLN A 75 -11.19 9.76 -12.49
C GLN A 75 -10.16 8.71 -12.02
N ILE A 76 -10.11 7.55 -12.68
CA ILE A 76 -9.14 6.49 -12.39
C ILE A 76 -7.70 7.02 -12.52
N ALA A 77 -7.39 7.75 -13.58
CA ALA A 77 -6.06 8.34 -13.78
C ALA A 77 -5.68 9.39 -12.71
N ARG A 78 -6.65 10.19 -12.26
CA ARG A 78 -6.44 11.12 -11.14
C ARG A 78 -6.16 10.38 -9.84
N ASP A 79 -6.92 9.34 -9.56
CA ASP A 79 -6.79 8.57 -8.33
C ASP A 79 -5.49 7.74 -8.31
N SER A 80 -5.04 7.20 -9.45
CA SER A 80 -3.72 6.56 -9.56
C SER A 80 -2.58 7.55 -9.27
N THR A 81 -2.72 8.79 -9.74
CA THR A 81 -1.75 9.85 -9.46
C THR A 81 -1.73 10.21 -7.97
N LYS A 82 -2.90 10.38 -7.34
CA LYS A 82 -3.01 10.62 -5.89
C LYS A 82 -2.38 9.49 -5.08
N LEU A 83 -2.68 8.23 -5.40
CA LEU A 83 -2.11 7.06 -4.74
C LEU A 83 -0.58 7.05 -4.82
N ARG A 84 -0.03 7.36 -6.01
CA ARG A 84 1.42 7.48 -6.19
C ARG A 84 2.01 8.58 -5.30
N THR A 85 1.39 9.77 -5.28
CA THR A 85 1.87 10.87 -4.42
C THR A 85 1.80 10.54 -2.92
N LEU A 86 0.77 9.81 -2.48
CA LEU A 86 0.63 9.37 -1.11
C LEU A 86 1.71 8.34 -0.76
N SER A 87 1.97 7.39 -1.65
CA SER A 87 3.05 6.42 -1.50
C SER A 87 4.41 7.10 -1.38
N ASP A 88 4.70 8.08 -2.24
CA ASP A 88 5.95 8.86 -2.18
C ASP A 88 6.08 9.65 -0.87
N LYS A 89 4.98 10.24 -0.37
CA LYS A 89 4.96 10.92 0.93
C LYS A 89 5.22 9.95 2.07
N LEU A 90 4.62 8.76 2.06
CA LEU A 90 4.86 7.72 3.07
C LEU A 90 6.30 7.22 3.06
N LEU A 91 6.88 7.00 1.87
CA LEU A 91 8.28 6.62 1.74
C LEU A 91 9.23 7.70 2.27
N LYS A 92 8.95 8.98 1.97
CA LYS A 92 9.72 10.11 2.52
C LYS A 92 9.60 10.18 4.04
N ALA A 93 8.39 10.07 4.58
CA ALA A 93 8.14 10.06 6.02
C ALA A 93 8.89 8.91 6.70
N ARG A 94 8.80 7.69 6.18
CA ARG A 94 9.52 6.52 6.71
C ARG A 94 11.03 6.74 6.74
N LYS A 95 11.62 7.27 5.66
CA LYS A 95 13.05 7.59 5.59
C LYS A 95 13.44 8.66 6.62
N MET A 96 12.60 9.68 6.82
CA MET A 96 12.84 10.73 7.82
C MET A 96 12.79 10.18 9.24
N THR A 97 11.78 9.36 9.56
CA THR A 97 11.66 8.71 10.88
C THR A 97 12.85 7.78 11.15
N GLN A 98 13.29 7.01 10.16
CA GLN A 98 14.47 6.14 10.31
C GLN A 98 15.74 6.95 10.59
N LYS A 99 15.96 8.05 9.86
CA LYS A 99 17.09 8.96 10.11
C LYS A 99 17.02 9.61 11.49
N GLN A 100 15.83 10.02 11.94
CA GLN A 100 15.66 10.60 13.27
C GLN A 100 15.93 9.59 14.38
N ARG A 101 15.46 8.35 14.22
CA ARG A 101 15.75 7.26 15.17
C ARG A 101 17.25 6.96 15.25
N ALA A 102 17.92 6.82 14.10
CA ALA A 102 19.36 6.59 14.07
C ALA A 102 20.14 7.74 14.76
N LYS A 103 19.78 9.01 14.48
CA LYS A 103 20.38 10.16 15.17
C LYS A 103 20.11 10.17 16.68
N ALA A 104 18.89 9.79 17.08
CA ALA A 104 18.54 9.71 18.49
C ALA A 104 19.38 8.63 19.20
N GLU A 105 19.51 7.44 18.60
CA GLU A 105 20.33 6.34 19.10
C GLU A 105 21.80 6.75 19.22
N GLU A 106 22.38 7.37 18.19
CA GLU A 106 23.76 7.91 18.23
C GLU A 106 23.93 8.95 19.34
N SER A 107 22.96 9.86 19.50
CA SER A 107 23.02 10.88 20.55
C SER A 107 22.94 10.27 21.97
N GLN A 108 22.12 9.23 22.16
CA GLN A 108 22.01 8.51 23.42
C GLN A 108 23.28 7.72 23.74
N GLN A 109 23.89 7.08 22.74
CA GLN A 109 25.17 6.40 22.90
C GLN A 109 26.29 7.37 23.29
N LYS A 110 26.38 8.54 22.63
CA LYS A 110 27.34 9.59 22.98
C LYS A 110 27.12 10.10 24.39
N LEU A 111 25.87 10.38 24.78
CA LEU A 111 25.54 10.83 26.13
C LEU A 111 25.95 9.80 27.18
N LYS A 112 25.68 8.52 26.93
CA LYS A 112 26.09 7.43 27.83
C LYS A 112 27.62 7.34 27.95
N ALA A 113 28.33 7.42 26.82
CA ALA A 113 29.80 7.40 26.83
C ALA A 113 30.38 8.59 27.61
N GLU A 114 29.82 9.79 27.47
CA GLU A 114 30.25 10.96 28.24
C GLU A 114 29.91 10.83 29.73
N GLN A 115 28.75 10.26 30.08
CA GLN A 115 28.41 9.96 31.47
C GLN A 115 29.38 8.96 32.10
N ASP A 116 29.75 7.92 31.37
CA ASP A 116 30.69 6.90 31.86
C ASP A 116 32.11 7.47 32.01
N LYS A 117 32.56 8.31 31.07
CA LYS A 117 33.82 9.08 31.22
C LYS A 117 33.78 9.98 32.45
N ASN A 118 32.70 10.72 32.64
CA ASN A 118 32.55 11.62 33.80
C ASN A 118 32.59 10.85 35.12
N LYS A 119 31.97 9.67 35.19
CA LYS A 119 32.05 8.81 36.39
C LYS A 119 33.49 8.38 36.68
N VAL A 120 34.22 7.94 35.65
CA VAL A 120 35.63 7.54 35.80
C VAL A 120 36.49 8.74 36.23
N LEU A 121 36.29 9.90 35.63
CA LEU A 121 37.01 11.13 36.02
C LEU A 121 36.72 11.52 37.47
N LEU A 122 35.46 11.46 37.90
CA LEU A 122 35.09 11.73 39.30
C LEU A 122 35.74 10.75 40.27
N GLN A 123 35.80 9.46 39.92
CA GLN A 123 36.51 8.45 40.71
C GLN A 123 38.00 8.75 40.79
N GLN A 124 38.65 9.05 39.66
CA GLN A 124 40.06 9.42 39.62
C GLN A 124 40.38 10.67 40.44
N LEU A 125 39.51 11.69 40.38
CA LEU A 125 39.65 12.90 41.20
C LEU A 125 39.49 12.58 42.69
N ALA A 126 38.51 11.76 43.06
CA ALA A 126 38.32 11.34 44.44
C ALA A 126 39.52 10.54 44.97
N ASP A 127 40.08 9.65 44.16
CA ASP A 127 41.25 8.85 44.56
C ASP A 127 42.51 9.70 44.66
N ARG A 128 42.75 10.62 43.72
CA ARG A 128 43.83 11.62 43.84
C ARG A 128 43.69 12.45 45.11
N PHE A 129 42.48 12.93 45.41
CA PHE A 129 42.22 13.70 46.61
C PHE A 129 42.50 12.91 47.90
N LYS A 130 42.16 11.60 47.93
CA LYS A 130 42.49 10.74 49.08
C LYS A 130 44.00 10.58 49.24
N VAL A 131 44.74 10.37 48.15
CA VAL A 131 46.20 10.25 48.18
C VAL A 131 46.85 11.55 48.63
N GLU A 132 46.42 12.70 48.10
CA GLU A 132 46.90 14.02 48.54
C GLU A 132 46.61 14.28 50.01
N ARG A 133 45.40 13.95 50.48
CA ARG A 133 45.05 14.02 51.90
C ARG A 133 46.00 13.18 52.76
N GLN A 134 46.21 11.92 52.37
CA GLN A 134 47.05 11.01 53.15
C GLN A 134 48.51 11.47 53.17
N ALA A 135 49.06 11.87 52.01
CA ALA A 135 50.41 12.41 51.91
C ALA A 135 50.60 13.68 52.76
N PHE A 136 49.60 14.58 52.77
CA PHE A 136 49.62 15.78 53.61
C PHE A 136 49.61 15.44 55.10
N ILE A 137 48.73 14.52 55.51
CA ILE A 137 48.65 14.07 56.91
C ILE A 137 49.97 13.43 57.33
N ASP A 138 50.52 12.53 56.51
CA ASP A 138 51.76 11.82 56.82
C ASP A 138 52.94 12.78 56.93
N ALA A 139 53.08 13.76 56.02
CA ALA A 139 54.11 14.80 56.10
C ALA A 139 53.99 15.65 57.38
N MET A 140 52.76 15.99 57.81
CA MET A 140 52.53 16.75 59.03
C MET A 140 52.78 15.92 60.29
N VAL A 141 52.45 14.64 60.27
CA VAL A 141 52.77 13.72 61.37
C VAL A 141 54.28 13.52 61.49
N MET A 142 55.01 13.43 60.38
CA MET A 142 56.48 13.34 60.38
C MET A 142 57.17 14.60 60.96
N THR A 143 56.52 15.76 60.87
CA THR A 143 57.02 17.01 61.49
C THR A 143 56.61 17.15 62.97
N GLY A 144 55.97 16.12 63.55
CA GLY A 144 55.64 16.04 64.98
C GLY A 144 54.22 16.52 65.33
N VAL A 145 53.37 16.80 64.35
CA VAL A 145 51.97 17.19 64.60
C VAL A 145 51.10 15.97 64.85
N SER A 146 50.16 16.05 65.80
CA SER A 146 49.20 14.97 66.05
C SER A 146 48.34 14.71 64.80
N ARG A 147 47.94 13.45 64.57
CA ARG A 147 47.12 13.07 63.40
C ARG A 147 45.80 13.84 63.32
N GLN A 148 45.18 14.12 64.47
CA GLN A 148 43.92 14.87 64.55
C GLN A 148 44.09 16.34 64.16
N ASP A 149 45.21 16.96 64.54
CA ASP A 149 45.49 18.36 64.19
C ASP A 149 45.94 18.50 62.73
N ALA A 150 46.64 17.50 62.19
CA ALA A 150 46.99 17.43 60.76
C ALA A 150 45.74 17.36 59.87
N GLU A 151 44.72 16.59 60.26
CA GLU A 151 43.44 16.51 59.56
C GLU A 151 42.68 17.84 59.55
N LYS A 152 42.62 18.55 60.69
CA LYS A 152 42.01 19.88 60.77
C LYS A 152 42.71 20.87 59.84
N ARG A 153 44.05 20.89 59.86
CA ARG A 153 44.85 21.78 59.01
C ARG A 153 44.68 21.48 57.51
N PHE A 154 44.51 20.21 57.13
CA PHE A 154 44.20 19.86 55.75
C PHE A 154 42.82 20.39 55.32
N LEU A 155 41.80 20.23 56.17
CA LEU A 155 40.45 20.75 55.87
C LEU A 155 40.42 22.27 55.73
N ASP A 156 41.18 22.98 56.57
CA ASP A 156 41.31 24.44 56.48
C ASP A 156 42.07 24.87 55.21
N TYR A 157 43.14 24.14 54.84
CA TYR A 157 43.87 24.35 53.59
C TYR A 157 42.96 24.19 52.37
N VAL A 158 42.18 23.10 52.30
CA VAL A 158 41.26 22.84 51.19
C VAL A 158 40.15 23.90 51.12
N LYS A 159 39.57 24.30 52.26
CA LYS A 159 38.54 25.35 52.33
C LYS A 159 39.05 26.72 51.86
N ASN A 160 40.29 27.07 52.19
CA ASN A 160 40.88 28.34 51.79
C ASN A 160 41.35 28.34 50.33
N LYS A 161 41.81 27.20 49.80
CA LYS A 161 42.25 27.08 48.40
C LYS A 161 41.09 27.18 47.39
N GLY A 162 39.85 26.86 47.78
CA GLY A 162 38.65 26.98 46.94
C GLY A 162 38.00 28.36 46.89
N ARG A 163 38.59 29.39 47.53
CA ARG A 163 38.10 30.78 47.56
C ARG A 163 38.91 31.75 46.69
N GLY A 164 39.89 31.25 45.94
CA GLY A 164 40.72 32.01 44.99
C GLY A 164 40.32 31.78 43.54
#